data_AF-I0YI68-F1
#
_entry.id   AF-I0YI68-F1
#
_cell.length_a   1.000
_cell.length_b   1.000
_cell.length_c   1.000
_cell.angle_alpha   90.00
_cell.angle_beta   90.00
_cell.angle_gamma   90.00
#
_symmetry.space_group_name_H-M   'P 1'
#
loop_
_entity.id
_entity.type
_entity.pdbx_description
1 polymer ?
#
loop_
_entity_poly.entity_id
_entity_poly.type
_entity_poly.pdbx_seq_one_letter_code
_entity_poly.pdbx_strand_id
1 'polypeptide(L)'
;MALETSDKNGNGSWYKGGFSKSLPFYGEYGLNAGVLLLNLDELRESHFAQERDKIIRHFHPKKALPLGDQDVLNAFASKYPTRLHVMSCVFNFRSDSACYKGFPAILHGNRNLKNEFSSTYSSLYKLFALPVSSQP
;
A
#
# COMPACT_ATOMS: atom_id res chain seq x y z
N MET A 1 2.62 5.30 4.71
CA MET A 1 2.40 4.10 3.88
C MET A 1 2.30 2.90 4.78
N ALA A 2 1.55 1.87 4.37
CA ALA A 2 1.58 0.57 5.00
C ALA A 2 2.38 -0.40 4.11
N LEU A 3 2.98 -1.44 4.71
CA LEU A 3 3.51 -2.56 3.93
C LEU A 3 2.36 -3.22 3.17
N GLU A 4 2.64 -3.67 1.94
CA GLU A 4 1.87 -4.78 1.39
C GLU A 4 2.05 -5.95 2.35
N THR A 5 1.00 -6.72 2.55
CA THR A 5 1.08 -7.97 3.30
C THR A 5 0.95 -9.13 2.33
N SER A 6 1.22 -10.35 2.77
CA SER A 6 0.67 -11.52 2.07
C SER A 6 -0.86 -11.36 1.95
N ASP A 7 -1.44 -11.94 0.91
CA ASP A 7 -2.89 -12.12 0.90
C ASP A 7 -3.31 -13.06 2.05
N LYS A 8 -4.61 -13.14 2.33
CA LYS A 8 -5.15 -14.04 3.36
C LYS A 8 -4.89 -15.53 3.10
N ASN A 9 -4.52 -15.91 1.89
CA ASN A 9 -4.22 -17.30 1.49
C ASN A 9 -2.71 -17.59 1.58
N GLY A 10 -1.90 -16.65 2.06
CA GLY A 10 -0.44 -16.79 2.11
C GLY A 10 0.24 -16.67 0.75
N ASN A 11 -0.49 -16.31 -0.32
CA ASN A 11 0.16 -15.95 -1.57
C ASN A 11 0.95 -14.65 -1.33
N GLY A 12 2.19 -14.65 -1.83
CA GLY A 12 3.08 -13.52 -1.69
C GLY A 12 2.49 -12.24 -2.30
N SER A 13 3.02 -11.10 -1.88
CA SER A 13 2.73 -9.79 -2.48
C SER A 13 2.89 -9.79 -4.00
N TRP A 14 2.22 -8.83 -4.68
CA TRP A 14 2.43 -8.47 -6.09
C TRP A 14 3.91 -8.51 -6.51
N TYR A 15 4.79 -8.03 -5.63
CA TYR A 15 6.22 -7.93 -5.87
C TYR A 15 6.99 -9.26 -5.80
N LYS A 16 6.45 -10.30 -5.17
CA LYS A 16 7.06 -11.64 -5.10
C LYS A 16 6.70 -12.52 -6.31
N GLY A 17 5.70 -12.14 -7.12
CA GLY A 17 5.22 -12.90 -8.27
C GLY A 17 5.75 -12.44 -9.64
N GLY A 18 5.91 -13.40 -10.58
CA GLY A 18 6.02 -13.18 -12.04
C GLY A 18 6.72 -11.91 -12.54
N PHE A 19 6.01 -11.14 -13.39
CA PHE A 19 6.48 -9.94 -14.11
C PHE A 19 7.04 -8.82 -13.20
N SER A 20 6.78 -8.85 -11.89
CA SER A 20 7.26 -7.85 -10.95
C SER A 20 8.68 -8.10 -10.43
N LYS A 21 9.30 -9.27 -10.68
CA LYS A 21 10.65 -9.61 -10.16
C LYS A 21 11.75 -8.63 -10.53
N SER A 22 11.56 -7.87 -11.61
CA SER A 22 12.57 -6.92 -12.11
C SER A 22 12.50 -5.53 -11.48
N LEU A 23 11.39 -5.18 -10.81
CA LEU A 23 11.24 -3.91 -10.14
C LEU A 23 11.75 -4.03 -8.69
N PRO A 24 12.70 -3.19 -8.25
CA PRO A 24 13.09 -3.13 -6.85
C PRO A 24 11.91 -2.72 -5.97
N PHE A 25 11.77 -3.35 -4.80
CA PHE A 25 10.71 -3.03 -3.84
C PHE A 25 11.24 -3.04 -2.41
N TYR A 26 10.45 -2.46 -1.50
CA TYR A 26 10.86 -2.25 -0.12
C TYR A 26 10.45 -3.40 0.81
N GLY A 27 11.34 -3.79 1.71
CA GLY A 27 11.05 -4.82 2.71
C GLY A 27 10.75 -6.18 2.10
N GLU A 28 10.01 -7.01 2.83
CA GLU A 28 9.72 -8.37 2.40
C GLU A 28 8.63 -8.43 1.32
N TYR A 29 7.63 -7.56 1.41
CA TYR A 29 6.42 -7.62 0.61
C TYR A 29 6.18 -6.36 -0.23
N GLY A 30 6.98 -5.31 -0.12
CA GLY A 30 6.67 -4.03 -0.74
C GLY A 30 5.73 -3.16 0.10
N LEU A 31 5.38 -2.00 -0.44
CA LEU A 31 4.50 -0.99 0.16
C LEU A 31 3.21 -0.86 -0.63
N ASN A 32 2.11 -0.58 0.08
CA ASN A 32 0.85 -0.19 -0.54
C ASN A 32 0.69 1.35 -0.51
N ALA A 33 0.32 1.94 -1.64
CA ALA A 33 0.22 3.39 -1.80
C ALA A 33 -1.15 3.98 -1.41
N GLY A 34 -2.11 3.18 -0.97
CA GLY A 34 -3.48 3.62 -0.69
C GLY A 34 -3.60 4.72 0.36
N VAL A 35 -2.72 4.73 1.38
CA VAL A 35 -2.64 5.79 2.38
C VAL A 35 -1.19 6.21 2.60
N LEU A 36 -0.95 7.50 2.40
CA LEU A 36 0.36 8.12 2.49
C LEU A 36 0.25 9.43 3.29
N LEU A 37 1.08 9.56 4.32
CA LEU A 37 1.35 10.83 4.99
C LEU A 37 2.69 11.35 4.47
N LEU A 38 2.73 12.62 4.12
CA LEU A 38 3.91 13.28 3.57
C LEU A 38 4.33 14.41 4.51
N ASN A 39 5.56 14.34 5.01
CA ASN A 39 6.24 15.53 5.51
C ASN A 39 6.70 16.33 4.28
N LEU A 40 5.97 17.40 3.95
CA LEU A 40 6.25 18.16 2.73
C LEU A 40 7.55 18.96 2.80
N ASP A 41 8.00 19.34 3.98
CA ASP A 41 9.26 20.07 4.13
C ASP A 41 10.44 19.13 3.87
N GLU A 42 10.44 17.95 4.51
CA GLU A 42 11.44 16.92 4.21
C GLU A 42 11.38 16.49 2.74
N LEU A 43 10.18 16.35 2.15
CA LEU A 43 10.04 15.96 0.76
C LEU A 43 10.67 16.97 -0.21
N ARG A 44 10.47 18.28 0.03
CA ARG A 44 11.03 19.36 -0.79
C ARG A 44 12.55 19.46 -0.68
N GLU A 45 13.10 19.20 0.51
CA GLU A 45 14.55 19.19 0.74
C GLU A 45 15.22 17.88 0.28
N SER A 46 14.43 16.82 0.09
CA SER A 46 14.93 15.54 -0.41
C SER A 46 15.17 15.52 -1.92
N HIS A 47 15.89 14.50 -2.39
CA HIS A 47 16.05 14.20 -3.81
C HIS A 47 14.87 13.39 -4.41
N PHE A 48 13.73 13.29 -3.71
CA PHE A 48 12.63 12.43 -4.15
C PHE A 48 12.17 12.71 -5.57
N ALA A 49 11.92 13.98 -5.93
CA ALA A 49 11.44 14.34 -7.26
C ALA A 49 12.42 13.91 -8.38
N GLN A 50 13.71 14.14 -8.16
CA GLN A 50 14.76 13.78 -9.12
C GLN A 50 14.89 12.26 -9.27
N GLU A 51 14.82 11.52 -8.16
CA GLU A 51 14.89 10.05 -8.17
C GLU A 51 13.61 9.44 -8.77
N ARG A 52 12.44 9.98 -8.45
CA ARG A 52 11.15 9.64 -9.08
C ARG A 52 11.26 9.74 -10.60
N ASP A 53 11.79 10.84 -11.11
CA ASP A 53 11.91 11.06 -12.55
C ASP A 53 12.93 10.11 -13.20
N LYS A 54 13.98 9.69 -12.49
CA LYS A 54 14.91 8.65 -12.95
C LYS A 54 14.23 7.28 -13.00
N ILE A 55 13.48 6.91 -11.96
CA ILE A 55 12.72 5.65 -11.88
C ILE A 55 11.73 5.58 -13.04
N ILE A 56 10.91 6.62 -13.22
CA ILE A 56 9.91 6.67 -14.31
C ILE A 56 10.59 6.53 -15.67
N ARG A 57 11.65 7.32 -15.95
CA ARG A 57 12.39 7.23 -17.22
C ARG A 57 12.97 5.84 -17.48
N HIS A 58 13.39 5.12 -16.44
CA HIS A 58 13.97 3.79 -16.59
C HIS A 58 12.92 2.69 -16.80
N PHE A 59 11.85 2.69 -16.00
CA PHE A 59 10.91 1.56 -15.94
C PHE A 59 9.65 1.76 -16.80
N HIS A 60 9.20 3.00 -17.02
CA HIS A 60 8.00 3.27 -17.81
C HIS A 60 8.11 2.77 -19.27
N PRO A 61 9.22 3.01 -20.02
CA PRO A 61 9.35 2.50 -21.39
C PRO A 61 9.34 0.98 -21.50
N LYS A 62 9.71 0.29 -20.41
CA LYS A 62 9.72 -1.17 -20.30
C LYS A 62 8.37 -1.76 -19.88
N LYS A 63 7.34 -0.91 -19.70
CA LYS A 63 6.03 -1.30 -19.16
C LYS A 63 6.13 -1.99 -17.79
N ALA A 64 7.12 -1.57 -16.99
CA ALA A 64 7.44 -2.18 -15.69
C ALA A 64 6.89 -1.40 -14.48
N LEU A 65 5.91 -0.51 -14.70
CA LEU A 65 5.21 0.24 -13.65
C LEU A 65 3.67 0.02 -13.70
N PRO A 66 3.18 -1.23 -13.69
CA PRO A 66 1.75 -1.53 -13.80
C PRO A 66 0.89 -0.98 -12.65
N LEU A 67 1.48 -0.74 -11.47
CA LEU A 67 0.82 -0.13 -10.30
C LEU A 67 1.26 1.33 -10.10
N GLY A 68 1.87 1.96 -11.12
CA GLY A 68 2.09 3.41 -11.17
C GLY A 68 2.82 3.98 -9.96
N ASP A 69 2.10 4.76 -9.15
CA ASP A 69 2.60 5.43 -7.96
C ASP A 69 3.17 4.45 -6.92
N GLN A 70 2.50 3.31 -6.71
CA GLN A 70 2.95 2.28 -5.79
C GLN A 70 4.30 1.69 -6.19
N ASP A 71 4.50 1.45 -7.49
CA ASP A 71 5.75 0.91 -8.03
C ASP A 71 6.90 1.90 -7.91
N VAL A 72 6.63 3.18 -8.17
CA VAL A 72 7.64 4.24 -8.03
C VAL A 72 8.06 4.41 -6.57
N LEU A 73 7.10 4.39 -5.64
CA LEU A 73 7.38 4.48 -4.21
C LEU A 73 8.18 3.26 -3.72
N ASN A 74 7.85 2.06 -4.18
CA ASN A 74 8.59 0.84 -3.85
C ASN A 74 10.03 0.86 -4.36
N ALA A 75 10.24 1.27 -5.62
CA ALA A 75 11.57 1.39 -6.19
C ALA A 75 12.42 2.45 -5.47
N PHE A 76 11.82 3.60 -5.12
CA PHE A 76 12.48 4.63 -4.33
C PHE A 76 12.84 4.12 -2.93
N ALA A 77 11.87 3.53 -2.22
CA ALA A 77 12.04 3.02 -0.87
C ALA A 77 13.04 1.87 -0.77
N SER A 78 13.15 1.03 -1.81
CA SER A 78 14.18 -0.01 -1.91
C SER A 78 15.60 0.57 -1.84
N LYS A 79 15.81 1.76 -2.44
CA LYS A 79 17.09 2.47 -2.44
C LYS A 79 17.29 3.37 -1.21
N TYR A 80 16.21 3.94 -0.68
CA TYR A 80 16.24 4.88 0.44
C TYR A 80 15.34 4.42 1.60
N PRO A 81 15.65 3.28 2.24
CA PRO A 81 14.76 2.68 3.24
C PRO A 81 14.54 3.53 4.49
N THR A 82 15.45 4.45 4.80
CA THR A 82 15.35 5.35 5.97
C THR A 82 14.51 6.60 5.71
N ARG A 83 14.11 6.86 4.46
CA ARG A 83 13.28 8.02 4.07
C ARG A 83 11.79 7.76 4.16
N LEU A 84 11.40 6.68 4.83
CA LEU A 84 10.00 6.32 5.00
C LEU A 84 9.71 5.83 6.41
N HIS A 85 8.48 6.08 6.83
CA HIS A 85 7.91 5.51 8.03
C HIS A 85 6.77 4.58 7.65
N VAL A 86 6.88 3.30 8.03
CA VAL A 86 5.82 2.31 7.83
C VAL A 86 4.81 2.44 8.96
N MET A 87 3.59 2.78 8.60
CA MET A 87 2.46 2.84 9.52
C MET A 87 1.85 1.45 9.73
N SER A 88 1.16 1.27 10.85
CA SER A 88 0.38 0.06 11.12
C SER A 88 -0.62 -0.23 9.99
N CYS A 89 -0.82 -1.52 9.68
CA CYS A 89 -1.72 -1.96 8.62
C CYS A 89 -3.19 -1.54 8.83
N VAL A 90 -3.58 -1.21 10.07
CA VAL A 90 -4.94 -0.72 10.39
C VAL A 90 -5.30 0.59 9.68
N PHE A 91 -4.31 1.39 9.28
CA PHE A 91 -4.51 2.63 8.53
C PHE A 91 -4.61 2.42 7.02
N ASN A 92 -4.55 1.19 6.55
CA ASN A 92 -4.72 0.84 5.15
C ASN A 92 -5.32 -0.56 5.05
N PHE A 93 -6.36 -0.80 5.83
CA PHE A 93 -6.93 -2.13 6.01
C PHE A 93 -7.65 -2.57 4.74
N ARG A 94 -7.26 -3.73 4.22
CA ARG A 94 -7.97 -4.42 3.15
C ARG A 94 -8.52 -5.73 3.67
N SER A 95 -9.73 -6.05 3.28
CA SER A 95 -10.39 -7.33 3.50
C SER A 95 -9.61 -8.55 2.99
N ASP A 96 -8.68 -8.38 2.05
CA ASP A 96 -7.86 -9.44 1.47
C ASP A 96 -6.39 -9.39 1.92
N SER A 97 -6.04 -8.45 2.81
CA SER A 97 -4.72 -8.34 3.44
C SER A 97 -4.62 -9.13 4.74
N ALA A 98 -3.42 -9.59 5.06
CA ALA A 98 -3.05 -10.23 6.31
C ALA A 98 -2.81 -9.20 7.44
N CYS A 99 -3.80 -8.34 7.71
CA CYS A 99 -3.80 -7.39 8.81
C CYS A 99 -4.62 -7.92 10.00
N TYR A 100 -3.95 -8.64 10.92
CA TYR A 100 -4.61 -9.33 12.03
C TYR A 100 -4.52 -8.62 13.38
N LYS A 101 -3.77 -7.51 13.47
CA LYS A 101 -3.50 -6.82 14.73
C LYS A 101 -4.11 -5.42 14.72
N GLY A 102 -4.94 -5.15 15.73
CA GLY A 102 -5.56 -3.85 15.95
C GLY A 102 -6.90 -3.68 15.24
N PHE A 103 -7.59 -2.59 15.60
CA PHE A 103 -8.88 -2.25 15.03
C PHE A 103 -8.68 -1.40 13.75
N PRO A 104 -9.32 -1.76 12.61
CA PRO A 104 -9.20 -1.01 11.37
C PRO A 104 -9.59 0.47 11.54
N ALA A 105 -8.69 1.39 11.17
CA ALA A 105 -8.93 2.83 11.24
C ALA A 105 -9.33 3.41 9.88
N ILE A 106 -8.79 2.86 8.79
CA ILE A 106 -9.13 3.26 7.42
C ILE A 106 -9.36 2.00 6.59
N LEU A 107 -10.54 1.89 5.99
CA LEU A 107 -10.87 0.86 5.02
C LEU A 107 -10.39 1.27 3.62
N HIS A 108 -9.44 0.52 3.08
CA HIS A 108 -9.01 0.67 1.70
C HIS A 108 -10.00 -0.04 0.76
N GLY A 109 -10.71 0.75 -0.05
CA GLY A 109 -11.64 0.22 -1.04
C GLY A 109 -10.92 -0.30 -2.28
N ASN A 110 -10.56 -1.59 -2.30
CA ASN A 110 -9.93 -2.23 -3.46
C ASN A 110 -10.96 -2.84 -4.43
N ARG A 111 -10.52 -3.41 -5.56
CA ARG A 111 -11.41 -3.97 -6.61
C ARG A 111 -12.34 -5.10 -6.13
N ASN A 112 -12.03 -5.72 -4.99
CA ASN A 112 -12.86 -6.78 -4.40
C ASN A 112 -13.96 -6.22 -3.48
N LEU A 113 -13.94 -4.92 -3.18
CA LEU A 113 -14.98 -4.20 -2.47
C LEU A 113 -16.19 -4.02 -3.38
N LYS A 114 -17.07 -5.03 -3.42
CA LYS A 114 -18.36 -4.92 -4.11
C LYS A 114 -19.38 -4.24 -3.20
N ASN A 115 -20.24 -3.40 -3.79
CA ASN A 115 -21.47 -2.90 -3.15
C ASN A 115 -22.52 -4.03 -3.05
N GLU A 116 -22.13 -5.20 -2.55
CA GLU A 116 -23.02 -6.33 -2.29
C GLU A 116 -23.15 -6.53 -0.77
N PHE A 117 -24.34 -6.23 -0.25
CA PHE A 117 -24.71 -6.33 1.16
C PHE A 117 -24.63 -7.76 1.75
N SER A 118 -24.42 -8.78 0.91
CA SER A 118 -24.34 -10.20 1.32
C SER A 118 -22.92 -10.67 1.67
N SER A 119 -21.90 -9.86 1.44
CA SER A 119 -20.50 -10.25 1.65
C SER A 119 -19.95 -9.79 3.00
N THR A 120 -18.80 -10.34 3.41
CA THR A 120 -18.00 -9.94 4.59
C THR A 120 -17.77 -8.42 4.67
N TYR A 121 -17.88 -7.71 3.54
CA TYR A 121 -17.78 -6.25 3.46
C TYR A 121 -18.96 -5.50 4.07
N SER A 122 -20.16 -6.06 4.06
CA SER A 122 -21.35 -5.45 4.70
C SER A 122 -21.12 -5.20 6.19
N SER A 123 -20.47 -6.14 6.87
CA SER A 123 -20.08 -6.00 8.27
C SER A 123 -19.02 -4.91 8.47
N LEU A 124 -18.07 -4.77 7.54
CA LEU A 124 -17.07 -3.70 7.58
C LEU A 124 -17.73 -2.33 7.36
N TYR A 125 -18.61 -2.18 6.36
CA TYR A 125 -19.35 -0.93 6.15
C TYR A 125 -20.16 -0.53 7.37
N LYS A 126 -20.87 -1.48 7.99
CA LYS A 126 -21.60 -1.22 9.24
C LYS A 126 -20.65 -0.75 10.33
N LEU A 127 -19.52 -1.42 10.52
CA LEU A 127 -18.52 -1.06 11.52
C LEU A 127 -18.00 0.38 11.34
N PHE A 128 -17.65 0.76 10.12
CA PHE A 128 -17.17 2.11 9.80
C PHE A 128 -18.28 3.17 9.78
N ALA A 129 -19.55 2.76 9.69
CA ALA A 129 -20.70 3.65 9.79
C ALA A 129 -21.18 3.88 11.25
N LEU A 130 -20.69 3.09 12.21
CA LEU A 130 -21.00 3.31 13.63
C LEU A 130 -20.34 4.60 14.14
N PRO A 131 -20.97 5.31 15.10
CA PRO A 131 -20.31 6.37 15.85
C PRO A 131 -19.02 5.85 16.48
N VAL A 132 -17.97 6.68 16.54
CA VAL A 132 -16.68 6.29 17.15
C VAL A 132 -16.84 5.79 18.59
N SER A 133 -17.78 6.35 19.35
CA SER A 133 -18.13 5.91 20.71
C SER A 133 -18.75 4.51 20.81
N SER A 134 -19.14 3.93 19.68
CA SER A 134 -19.84 2.66 19.55
C SER A 134 -19.03 1.62 18.78
N GLN A 135 -17.81 1.97 18.35
CA GLN A 135 -16.85 1.02 17.82
C GLN A 135 -16.18 0.28 18.99
N PRO A 136 -15.96 -1.05 18.89
CA PRO A 136 -15.43 -1.88 19.97
C PRO A 136 -13.96 -1.61 20.30
#